data_AF-A0A937WNG9-F1
#
_entry.id   AF-A0A937WNG9-F1
#
_cell.length_a   1.000
_cell.length_b   1.000
_cell.length_c   1.000
_cell.angle_alpha   90.00
_cell.angle_beta   90.00
_cell.angle_gamma   90.00
#
_symmetry.space_group_name_H-M   'P 1'
#
loop_
_entity.id
_entity.type
_entity.pdbx_description
1 polymer ?
#
loop_
_entity_poly.entity_id
_entity_poly.type
_entity_poly.pdbx_seq_one_letter_code
_entity_poly.pdbx_strand_id
1 'polypeptide(L)'
;MRTKRTYSVAFKRQVVEELLSGSATMGQLSRRYEISSGLIGHWKNRYLEGKLVEGKSASVRALEAKIKDLEQMVGRLTMDNELLKKAMEYTLQRRRENSLPITGRNWEGSNGGAKC
;
A
#
# COMPACT_ATOMS: atom_id res chain seq x y z
N MET A 1 33.39 0.50 -8.96
CA MET A 1 32.10 -0.07 -9.42
C MET A 1 31.87 0.35 -10.86
N ARG A 2 31.68 -0.59 -11.80
CA ARG A 2 31.46 -0.28 -13.22
C ARG A 2 30.01 0.17 -13.41
N THR A 3 29.80 1.41 -13.85
CA THR A 3 28.47 1.96 -14.16
C THR A 3 27.86 1.18 -15.32
N LYS A 4 26.72 0.52 -15.11
CA LYS A 4 26.00 -0.18 -16.17
C LYS A 4 25.36 0.87 -17.09
N ARG A 5 25.58 0.78 -18.41
CA ARG A 5 24.85 1.57 -19.40
C ARG A 5 23.35 1.32 -19.23
N THR A 6 22.58 2.37 -19.00
CA THR A 6 21.11 2.33 -18.93
C THR A 6 20.54 2.84 -20.25
N TYR A 7 19.45 2.23 -20.68
CA TYR A 7 18.72 2.61 -21.89
C TYR A 7 17.28 2.93 -21.52
N SER A 8 16.74 4.01 -22.09
CA SER A 8 15.33 4.38 -21.93
C SER A 8 14.42 3.33 -22.55
N VAL A 9 13.17 3.25 -22.09
CA VAL A 9 12.20 2.31 -22.67
C VAL A 9 11.88 2.65 -24.11
N ALA A 10 11.77 3.94 -24.43
CA ALA A 10 11.53 4.39 -25.80
C ALA A 10 12.60 3.86 -26.76
N PHE A 11 13.88 3.95 -26.36
CA PHE A 11 14.97 3.43 -27.17
C PHE A 11 14.93 1.91 -27.31
N LYS A 12 14.68 1.18 -26.22
CA LYS A 12 14.53 -0.29 -26.28
C LYS A 12 13.38 -0.70 -27.19
N ARG A 13 12.26 0.03 -27.14
CA ARG A 13 11.08 -0.21 -27.99
C ARG A 13 11.42 -0.01 -29.46
N GLN A 14 12.04 1.13 -29.79
CA GLN A 14 12.46 1.43 -31.16
C GLN A 14 13.35 0.33 -31.75
N VAL A 15 14.35 -0.14 -30.99
CA VAL A 15 15.26 -1.21 -31.45
C VAL A 15 14.51 -2.53 -31.69
N VAL A 16 13.55 -2.87 -30.81
CA VAL A 16 12.76 -4.09 -30.96
C VAL A 16 11.76 -3.97 -32.12
N GLU A 17 11.13 -2.83 -32.32
CA GLU A 17 10.23 -2.57 -33.46
C GLU A 17 10.99 -2.62 -34.79
N GLU A 18 12.19 -2.05 -34.86
CA GLU A 18 13.05 -2.14 -36.04
C GLU A 18 13.41 -3.61 -36.35
N LEU A 19 13.67 -4.42 -35.32
CA LEU A 19 13.90 -5.86 -35.45
C LEU A 19 12.65 -6.62 -35.92
N LEU A 20 11.48 -6.31 -35.35
CA LEU A 20 10.22 -7.00 -35.66
C LEU A 20 9.67 -6.62 -37.05
N SER A 21 9.92 -5.38 -37.48
CA SER A 21 9.56 -4.90 -38.82
C SER A 21 10.38 -5.55 -39.95
N GLY A 22 11.49 -6.23 -39.61
CA GLY A 22 12.42 -6.79 -40.58
C GLY A 22 13.35 -5.76 -41.23
N SER A 23 13.28 -4.49 -40.84
CA SER A 23 14.11 -3.41 -41.38
C SER A 23 15.61 -3.60 -41.10
N ALA A 24 15.95 -4.28 -40.01
CA ALA A 24 17.32 -4.64 -39.67
C ALA A 24 17.40 -5.98 -38.93
N THR A 25 18.49 -6.71 -39.18
CA THR A 25 18.81 -7.93 -38.45
C THR A 25 19.42 -7.61 -37.08
N MET A 26 19.33 -8.57 -36.14
CA MET A 26 19.98 -8.44 -34.81
C MET A 26 21.48 -8.07 -34.91
N GLY A 27 22.21 -8.61 -35.89
CA GLY A 27 23.62 -8.30 -36.09
C GLY A 27 23.87 -6.87 -36.56
N GLN A 28 23.01 -6.34 -37.45
CA GLN A 28 23.08 -4.96 -37.91
C GLN A 28 22.76 -3.97 -36.78
N LEU A 29 21.70 -4.25 -36.01
CA LEU A 29 21.33 -3.45 -34.83
C LEU A 29 22.44 -3.47 -33.77
N SER A 30 23.05 -4.64 -33.56
CA SER A 30 24.15 -4.82 -32.62
C SER A 30 25.36 -3.95 -32.96
N ARG A 31 25.73 -3.88 -34.24
CA ARG A 31 26.83 -3.03 -34.73
C ARG A 31 26.46 -1.54 -34.71
N ARG A 32 25.25 -1.19 -35.15
CA ARG A 32 24.80 0.21 -35.27
C ARG A 32 24.70 0.90 -33.92
N TYR A 33 24.13 0.22 -32.93
CA TYR A 33 23.88 0.79 -31.61
C TYR A 33 24.94 0.38 -30.57
N GLU A 34 25.94 -0.42 -30.95
CA GLU A 34 26.96 -1.01 -30.07
C GLU A 34 26.36 -1.80 -28.89
N ILE A 35 25.30 -2.56 -29.18
CA ILE A 35 24.57 -3.35 -28.18
C ILE A 35 24.82 -4.83 -28.44
N SER A 36 24.99 -5.64 -27.40
CA SER A 36 25.11 -7.08 -27.61
C SER A 36 23.82 -7.67 -28.18
N SER A 37 23.94 -8.58 -29.14
CA SER A 37 22.80 -9.29 -29.73
C SER A 37 21.94 -10.00 -28.67
N GLY A 38 22.56 -10.57 -27.62
CA GLY A 38 21.85 -11.16 -26.49
C GLY A 38 20.97 -10.16 -25.73
N LEU A 39 21.40 -8.91 -25.57
CA LEU A 39 20.60 -7.88 -24.91
C LEU A 39 19.40 -7.47 -25.77
N ILE A 40 19.58 -7.38 -27.08
CA ILE A 40 18.49 -7.12 -28.04
C ILE A 40 17.46 -8.25 -27.99
N GLY A 41 17.91 -9.52 -27.97
CA GLY A 41 17.03 -10.68 -27.82
C GLY A 41 16.24 -10.66 -26.50
N HIS A 42 16.89 -10.27 -25.40
CA HIS A 42 16.21 -10.08 -24.12
C HIS A 42 15.13 -9.00 -24.19
N TRP A 43 15.40 -7.85 -24.83
CA TRP A 43 14.40 -6.80 -25.02
C TRP A 43 13.23 -7.25 -25.89
N LYS A 44 13.50 -8.00 -26.96
CA LYS A 44 12.46 -8.59 -27.81
C LYS A 44 11.50 -9.46 -26.99
N ASN A 45 12.03 -10.38 -26.18
CA ASN A 45 11.20 -11.25 -25.35
C ASN A 45 10.38 -10.44 -24.35
N ARG A 46 10.99 -9.46 -23.68
CA ARG A 46 10.26 -8.58 -22.75
C ARG A 46 9.21 -7.71 -23.43
N TYR A 47 9.44 -7.29 -24.66
CA TYR A 47 8.47 -6.55 -25.46
C TYR A 47 7.27 -7.41 -25.83
N LEU A 48 7.50 -8.64 -26.30
CA LEU A 48 6.43 -9.59 -26.62
C LEU A 48 5.58 -9.99 -25.41
N GLU A 49 6.19 -10.05 -24.22
CA GLU A 49 5.47 -10.27 -22.96
C GLU A 49 4.69 -9.03 -22.47
N GLY A 50 4.77 -7.89 -23.17
CA GLY A 50 4.20 -6.61 -22.71
C GLY A 50 4.92 -6.03 -21.49
N LYS A 51 6.06 -6.61 -21.11
CA LYS A 51 6.84 -6.26 -19.92
C LYS A 51 7.98 -5.30 -20.25
N LEU A 52 8.03 -4.65 -21.41
CA LEU A 52 9.04 -3.62 -21.66
C LEU A 52 8.64 -2.31 -20.94
N VAL A 53 8.62 -2.35 -19.61
CA VAL A 53 8.21 -1.24 -18.74
C VAL A 53 9.44 -0.56 -18.18
N GLU A 54 9.35 0.75 -17.98
CA GLU A 54 10.40 1.50 -17.31
C GLU A 54 10.40 1.02 -15.87
N GLY A 55 11.54 0.52 -15.39
CA GLY A 55 11.67 0.22 -13.97
C GLY A 55 11.29 1.49 -13.20
N LYS A 56 10.39 1.38 -12.21
CA LYS A 56 9.91 2.53 -11.44
C LYS A 56 11.07 3.46 -11.13
N SER A 57 10.97 4.74 -11.50
CA SER A 57 12.03 5.70 -11.23
C SER A 57 12.29 5.76 -9.71
N ALA A 58 13.46 6.27 -9.32
CA ALA A 58 13.75 6.49 -7.90
C ALA A 58 12.69 7.38 -7.24
N SER A 59 12.16 8.37 -7.99
CA SER A 59 11.08 9.24 -7.52
C SER A 59 9.76 8.48 -7.31
N VAL A 60 9.37 7.60 -8.24
CA VAL A 60 8.15 6.78 -8.09
C VAL A 60 8.26 5.85 -6.88
N ARG A 61 9.43 5.22 -6.66
CA ARG A 61 9.65 4.39 -5.47
C ARG A 61 9.59 5.19 -4.17
N ALA A 62 10.15 6.40 -4.15
CA ALA A 62 10.07 7.28 -2.99
C ALA A 62 8.63 7.71 -2.69
N LEU A 63 7.84 7.99 -3.72
CA LEU A 63 6.41 8.28 -3.59
C LEU A 63 5.62 7.08 -3.05
N GLU A 64 5.87 5.88 -3.57
CA GLU A 64 5.22 4.65 -3.08
C GLU A 64 5.55 4.37 -1.61
N ALA A 65 6.80 4.57 -1.19
CA ALA A 65 7.18 4.47 0.22
C ALA A 65 6.42 5.50 1.07
N LYS A 66 6.31 6.75 0.60
CA LYS A 66 5.57 7.79 1.32
C LYS A 66 4.08 7.49 1.42
N ILE A 67 3.48 6.95 0.37
CA ILE A 67 2.07 6.51 0.35
C ILE A 67 1.85 5.45 1.43
N LYS A 68 2.71 4.42 1.47
CA LYS A 68 2.63 3.35 2.46
C LYS A 68 2.72 3.88 3.89
N ASP A 69 3.65 4.79 4.17
CA ASP A 69 3.79 5.40 5.49
C ASP A 69 2.55 6.19 5.90
N LEU A 70 1.96 6.92 4.95
CA LEU A 70 0.73 7.69 5.19
C LEU A 70 -0.48 6.78 5.42
N GLU A 71 -0.64 5.72 4.63
CA GLU A 71 -1.70 4.72 4.81
C GLU A 71 -1.63 4.08 6.20
N GLN A 72 -0.42 3.72 6.66
CA GLN A 72 -0.22 3.19 8.01
C GLN A 72 -0.60 4.22 9.10
N MET A 73 -0.24 5.48 8.90
CA MET A 73 -0.57 6.55 9.84
C MET A 73 -2.08 6.81 9.92
N VAL A 74 -2.76 6.80 8.76
CA VAL A 74 -4.22 6.91 8.69
C VAL A 74 -4.89 5.75 9.44
N GLY A 75 -4.42 4.51 9.24
CA GLY A 75 -4.92 3.36 9.97
C GLY A 75 -4.79 3.51 11.49
N ARG A 76 -3.61 3.94 11.96
CA ARG A 76 -3.37 4.20 13.39
C ARG A 76 -4.29 5.28 13.95
N LEU A 77 -4.38 6.42 13.27
CA LEU A 77 -5.23 7.54 13.71
C LEU A 77 -6.71 7.19 13.70
N THR A 78 -7.14 6.31 12.79
CA THR A 78 -8.53 5.82 12.75
C THR A 78 -8.84 4.99 13.99
N MET A 79 -7.97 4.04 14.34
CA MET A 79 -8.11 3.23 15.54
C MET A 79 -8.08 4.08 16.82
N ASP A 80 -7.13 5.02 16.92
CA ASP A 80 -7.04 5.93 18.07
C ASP A 80 -8.31 6.78 18.21
N ASN A 81 -8.86 7.30 17.11
CA ASN A 81 -10.12 8.04 17.11
C ASN A 81 -11.31 7.18 17.56
N GLU A 82 -11.43 5.94 17.08
CA GLU A 82 -12.49 5.03 17.50
C GLU A 82 -12.42 4.70 18.98
N LEU A 83 -11.21 4.46 19.50
CA LEU A 83 -10.99 4.24 20.93
C LEU A 83 -11.39 5.46 21.76
N LEU A 84 -10.98 6.66 21.34
CA LEU A 84 -11.33 7.90 22.03
C LEU A 84 -12.85 8.14 22.04
N LYS A 85 -13.53 7.93 20.91
CA LYS A 85 -15.00 8.06 20.82
C LYS A 85 -15.70 7.09 21.78
N LYS A 86 -15.29 5.82 21.80
CA LYS A 86 -15.85 4.81 22.73
C LYS A 86 -15.60 5.17 24.19
N ALA A 87 -14.39 5.65 24.52
CA ALA A 87 -14.08 6.09 25.87
C ALA A 87 -14.97 7.27 26.30
N MET A 88 -15.16 8.26 25.43
CA MET A 88 -16.06 9.38 25.68
C MET A 88 -17.50 8.91 25.94
N GLU A 89 -18.03 8.05 25.06
CA GLU A 89 -19.37 7.49 25.21
C GLU A 89 -19.54 6.74 26.54
N TYR A 90 -18.56 5.92 26.90
CA TYR A 90 -18.52 5.23 28.19
C TYR A 90 -18.55 6.20 29.38
N THR A 91 -17.76 7.28 29.34
CA THR A 91 -17.76 8.29 30.42
C THR A 91 -19.08 9.05 30.53
N LEU A 92 -19.72 9.36 29.39
CA LEU A 92 -21.02 10.04 29.36
C LEU A 92 -22.12 9.13 29.93
N GLN A 93 -22.09 7.85 29.56
CA GLN A 93 -23.01 6.84 30.07
C GLN A 93 -22.87 6.69 31.59
N ARG A 94 -21.63 6.59 32.12
CA ARG A 94 -21.40 6.56 33.57
C ARG A 94 -21.90 7.81 34.30
N ARG A 95 -21.72 9.01 33.71
CA ARG A 95 -22.28 10.25 34.30
C ARG A 95 -23.80 10.22 34.34
N ARG A 96 -24.44 9.70 33.29
CA ARG A 96 -25.90 9.52 33.28
C ARG A 96 -26.34 8.57 34.38
N GLU A 97 -25.73 7.40 34.48
CA GLU A 97 -26.04 6.40 35.51
C GLU A 97 -25.86 6.94 36.94
N ASN A 98 -24.80 7.69 37.20
CA ASN A 98 -24.53 8.30 38.51
C ASN A 98 -25.45 9.49 38.86
N SER A 99 -26.10 10.10 37.87
CA SER A 99 -27.03 11.23 38.07
C SER A 99 -28.48 10.80 38.17
N LEU A 100 -28.78 9.52 37.92
CA LEU A 100 -30.07 8.95 38.28
C LEU A 100 -30.14 8.87 39.81
N PRO A 101 -31.17 9.43 40.47
CA PRO A 101 -31.35 9.22 41.89
C PRO A 101 -31.48 7.72 42.09
N ILE A 102 -30.55 7.16 42.86
CA ILE A 102 -30.44 5.73 43.16
C ILE A 102 -31.85 5.14 43.29
N THR A 103 -32.16 4.12 42.49
CA THR A 103 -33.25 3.18 42.79
C THR A 103 -32.90 2.55 44.12
N GLY A 104 -33.26 3.22 45.20
CA GLY A 104 -33.16 2.73 46.55
C GLY A 104 -34.11 1.56 46.64
N ARG A 105 -33.60 0.33 46.47
CA ARG A 105 -34.21 -0.81 47.15
C ARG A 105 -33.81 -0.72 48.61
N ASN A 106 -34.57 0.11 49.32
CA ASN A 106 -34.86 -0.03 50.73
C ASN A 106 -35.17 -1.52 50.99
N TRP A 107 -34.29 -2.20 51.73
CA TRP A 107 -34.54 -3.55 52.24
C TRP A 107 -34.40 -3.57 53.77
N GLU A 108 -35.07 -2.63 54.43
CA GLU A 108 -35.39 -2.76 55.86
C GLU A 108 -36.90 -2.78 56.06
N GLY A 109 -37.37 -3.87 56.66
CA GLY A 109 -38.64 -3.90 57.40
C GLY A 109 -39.74 -4.78 56.81
N SER A 110 -39.72 -6.07 57.14
CA SER A 110 -40.97 -6.70 57.60
C SER A 110 -40.65 -7.77 58.64
N ASN A 111 -40.63 -7.33 59.90
CA ASN A 111 -40.81 -8.20 61.06
C ASN A 111 -42.19 -8.88 60.93
N GLY A 112 -42.24 -10.20 60.97
CA GLY A 112 -43.49 -10.98 60.89
C GLY A 112 -43.21 -12.41 61.34
N GLY A 113 -43.35 -12.65 62.65
CA GLY A 113 -43.04 -13.93 63.28
C GLY A 113 -43.93 -15.10 62.85
N ALA A 114 -43.38 -16.31 62.96
CA ALA A 114 -44.13 -17.56 63.06
C ALA A 114 -43.32 -18.61 63.85
N LYS A 115 -43.73 -18.78 65.12
CA LYS A 115 -43.83 -20.00 65.95
C LYS A 115 -42.79 -21.13 65.75
N CYS A 116 -42.05 -21.45 66.82
CA CYS A 116 -42.16 -22.68 67.63
C CYS A 116 -41.45 -22.45 68.97
#